data_AF-A0A7Y0U304-F1
#
_entry.id   AF-A0A7Y0U304-F1
#
_cell.length_a   1.000
_cell.length_b   1.000
_cell.length_c   1.000
_cell.angle_alpha   90.00
_cell.angle_beta   90.00
_cell.angle_gamma   90.00
#
_symmetry.space_group_name_H-M   'P 1'
#
loop_
_entity.id
_entity.type
_entity.pdbx_description
1 polymer ?
#
loop_
_entity_poly.entity_id
_entity_poly.type
_entity_poly.pdbx_seq_one_letter_code
_entity_poly.pdbx_strand_id
1 'polypeptide(L)' 'MGLRVELTANFPPRRLGGYSRRYRTIWIADRLPTATRVTTLAHEIAHALLGHDGHQPPAEEQRADELARRLLDDASKKIL' A
#
# COMPACT_ATOMS: atom_id res chain seq x y z
N MET A 1 -2.84 -15.51 -5.26
CA MET A 1 -3.42 -14.27 -5.84
C MET A 1 -2.24 -13.44 -6.35
N GLY A 2 -2.10 -13.21 -7.66
CA GLY A 2 -0.97 -12.44 -8.19
C GLY A 2 -1.26 -10.94 -8.13
N LEU A 3 -0.52 -10.21 -7.29
CA LEU A 3 -0.44 -8.75 -7.31
C LEU A 3 0.91 -8.36 -7.94
N ARG A 4 0.91 -7.36 -8.82
CA ARG A 4 2.15 -6.72 -9.28
C ARG A 4 2.47 -5.54 -8.38
N VAL A 5 3.75 -5.32 -8.11
CA VAL A 5 4.26 -4.14 -7.40
C VAL A 5 5.24 -3.43 -8.33
N GLU A 6 4.99 -2.15 -8.58
CA GLU A 6 5.77 -1.35 -9.52
C GLU A 6 6.17 -0.02 -8.87
N LEU A 7 7.42 0.39 -9.07
CA LEU A 7 7.85 1.75 -8.76
C LEU A 7 7.58 2.64 -9.96
N THR A 8 7.11 3.86 -9.73
CA THR A 8 6.84 4.80 -10.83
C THR A 8 7.10 6.25 -10.44
N ALA A 9 7.59 7.04 -11.39
CA ALA A 9 7.67 8.49 -11.30
C ALA A 9 6.32 9.17 -11.60
N ASN A 10 5.34 8.45 -12.16
CA ASN A 10 4.07 8.98 -12.66
C ASN A 10 3.01 9.16 -11.55
N PHE A 11 3.39 9.83 -10.46
CA PHE A 11 2.46 10.21 -9.41
C PHE A 11 2.40 11.74 -9.24
N PRO A 12 1.22 12.31 -8.94
CA PRO A 12 1.14 13.67 -8.44
C PRO A 12 2.05 13.87 -7.22
N PRO A 13 2.63 15.07 -6.98
CA PRO A 13 3.63 15.30 -5.93
C PRO A 13 3.21 14.92 -4.50
N ARG A 14 1.90 14.81 -4.22
CA ARG A 14 1.36 14.44 -2.91
C ARG A 14 0.89 12.99 -2.80
N ARG A 15 0.86 12.24 -3.91
CA ARG A 15 0.48 10.82 -3.90
C ARG A 15 1.73 9.96 -3.71
N LEU A 16 1.66 9.04 -2.75
CA LEU A 16 2.77 8.16 -2.37
C LEU A 16 2.65 6.78 -3.02
N GLY A 17 1.42 6.32 -3.24
CA GLY A 17 1.12 5.07 -3.90
C GLY A 17 -0.35 4.99 -4.32
N GLY A 18 -0.72 3.81 -4.82
CA GLY A 18 -2.10 3.48 -5.10
C GLY A 18 -2.25 2.05 -5.60
N TYR A 19 -3.27 1.38 -5.08
CA TYR A 19 -3.76 0.10 -5.58
C TYR A 19 -4.83 0.30 -6.66
N SER A 20 -4.75 -0.48 -7.74
CA SER A 20 -5.87 -0.65 -8.67
C SER A 20 -6.30 -2.10 -8.74
N ARG A 21 -7.59 -2.32 -8.43
CA ARG A 21 -8.21 -3.64 -8.59
C ARG A 21 -8.23 -4.09 -10.05
N ARG A 22 -8.59 -3.18 -10.97
CA ARG A 22 -8.67 -3.46 -12.41
C ARG A 22 -7.37 -4.04 -12.96
N TYR A 23 -6.23 -3.44 -12.58
CA TYR A 23 -4.92 -3.86 -13.07
C TYR A 23 -4.20 -4.82 -12.14
N ARG A 24 -4.75 -5.10 -10.94
CA ARG A 24 -4.13 -5.92 -9.89
C ARG A 24 -2.70 -5.49 -9.59
N THR A 25 -2.49 -4.17 -9.59
CA THR A 25 -1.16 -3.55 -9.48
C THR A 25 -1.18 -2.55 -8.35
N ILE A 26 -0.12 -2.58 -7.54
CA ILE A 26 0.22 -1.55 -6.58
C ILE A 26 1.35 -0.73 -7.19
N TRP A 27 1.14 0.56 -7.33
CA TRP A 27 2.19 1.51 -7.70
C TRP A 27 2.68 2.26 -6.48
N ILE A 28 3.99 2.43 -6.37
CA ILE A 28 4.63 3.22 -5.32
C ILE A 28 5.49 4.30 -5.98
N ALA A 29 5.46 5.51 -5.46
CA ALA A 29 6.27 6.60 -5.97
C ALA A 29 7.77 6.28 -5.79
N ASP A 30 8.52 6.32 -6.90
CA ASP A 30 9.94 5.95 -6.92
C ASP A 30 10.84 6.95 -6.15
N ARG A 31 10.44 8.21 -6.04
CA ARG A 31 11.13 9.23 -5.24
C ARG A 31 11.13 8.98 -3.72
N LEU A 32 10.37 8.01 -3.23
CA LEU A 32 10.24 7.77 -1.79
C LEU A 32 11.45 7.02 -1.23
N PRO A 33 11.91 7.34 0.00
CA PRO A 33 12.88 6.53 0.72
C PRO A 33 12.36 5.10 0.96
N THR A 34 13.26 4.12 1.07
CA THR A 34 12.91 2.71 1.24
C THR A 34 11.92 2.45 2.37
N ALA A 35 12.13 3.06 3.55
CA ALA A 35 11.22 2.90 4.68
C ALA A 35 9.79 3.39 4.35
N THR A 36 9.67 4.53 3.68
CA THR A 36 8.36 5.06 3.24
C THR A 36 7.73 4.17 2.16
N ARG A 37 8.52 3.60 1.23
CA ARG A 37 8.00 2.64 0.25
C ARG A 37 7.41 1.41 0.93
N VAL A 38 8.06 0.91 1.98
CA VAL A 38 7.59 -0.27 2.74
C VAL A 38 6.27 0.05 3.45
N THR A 39 6.15 1.19 4.12
CA THR A 39 4.90 1.57 4.79
C THR A 39 3.77 1.83 3.80
N THR A 40 4.05 2.54 2.70
CA THR A 40 3.06 2.74 1.61
C THR A 40 2.66 1.41 0.98
N LEU A 41 3.59 0.49 0.72
CA LEU A 41 3.25 -0.83 0.17
C LEU A 41 2.34 -1.61 1.12
N ALA A 42 2.61 -1.60 2.42
CA ALA A 42 1.75 -2.26 3.41
C ALA A 42 0.32 -1.69 3.40
N HIS A 43 0.19 -0.36 3.26
CA HIS A 43 -1.09 0.33 3.11
C HIS A 43 -1.87 -0.14 1.88
N GLU A 44 -1.23 -0.14 0.71
CA GLU A 44 -1.89 -0.54 -0.53
C GLU A 44 -2.24 -2.04 -0.56
N ILE A 45 -1.44 -2.89 0.11
CA ILE A 45 -1.78 -4.30 0.33
C ILE A 45 -3.02 -4.40 1.22
N ALA A 46 -3.12 -3.60 2.29
CA ALA A 46 -4.29 -3.59 3.16
C ALA A 46 -5.57 -3.23 2.37
N HIS A 47 -5.51 -2.23 1.48
CA HIS A 47 -6.61 -1.94 0.56
C HIS A 47 -6.97 -3.13 -0.34
N ALA A 48 -5.97 -3.82 -0.90
CA ALA A 48 -6.22 -4.99 -1.72
C ALA A 48 -6.89 -6.13 -0.95
N LEU A 49 -6.49 -6.37 0.30
CA LEU A 49 -7.05 -7.40 1.18
C LEU A 49 -8.47 -7.07 1.65
N LEU A 50 -8.74 -5.80 1.98
CA LEU A 50 -10.07 -5.34 2.38
C LEU A 50 -11.05 -5.24 1.20
N GLY A 51 -10.56 -5.41 -0.04
CA GLY A 51 -11.39 -5.24 -1.22
C GLY A 51 -11.84 -3.79 -1.34
N HIS A 52 -10.93 -2.84 -1.17
CA HIS A 52 -11.15 -1.43 -1.50
C HIS A 52 -10.82 -1.17 -2.99
N ASP A 53 -11.38 -0.10 -3.54
CA ASP A 53 -11.05 0.40 -4.88
C ASP A 53 -11.39 1.89 -4.98
N GLY A 54 -10.46 2.69 -5.51
CA GLY A 54 -10.60 4.15 -5.51
C GLY A 54 -10.57 4.77 -4.10
N HIS A 55 -11.08 6.00 -4.00
CA HIS A 55 -11.09 6.77 -2.76
C HIS A 55 -12.01 6.15 -1.71
N GLN A 56 -11.51 6.00 -0.48
CA GLN A 56 -12.28 5.46 0.63
C GLN A 56 -12.67 6.54 1.64
N PRO A 57 -13.79 6.37 2.37
CA PRO A 57 -14.11 7.26 3.47
C PRO A 57 -13.08 7.11 4.62
N PRO A 58 -12.96 8.11 5.51
CA PRO A 58 -11.92 8.12 6.55
C PRO A 58 -11.89 6.87 7.44
N ALA A 59 -13.04 6.27 7.75
CA ALA A 59 -13.10 5.06 8.57
C ALA A 59 -12.44 3.84 7.88
N GLU A 60 -12.57 3.74 6.55
CA GLU A 60 -11.98 2.65 5.78
C GLU A 60 -10.48 2.88 5.51
N GLU A 61 -10.04 4.14 5.42
CA GLU A 61 -8.61 4.48 5.41
C GLU A 61 -7.94 4.11 6.75
N GLN A 62 -8.58 4.43 7.89
CA GLN A 62 -8.10 4.02 9.22
C GLN A 62 -8.01 2.50 9.36
N ARG A 63 -9.00 1.78 8.84
CA ARG A 63 -8.99 0.31 8.85
C ARG A 63 -7.85 -0.25 8.00
N ALA A 64 -7.53 0.39 6.87
CA ALA A 64 -6.38 0.04 6.06
C ALA A 64 -5.06 0.33 6.80
N ASP A 65 -4.93 1.49 7.45
CA ASP A 65 -3.76 1.85 8.27
C ASP A 65 -3.52 0.83 9.40
N GLU A 66 -4.57 0.43 10.12
CA GLU A 66 -4.48 -0.55 11.20
C GLU A 66 -4.02 -1.92 10.69
N LEU A 67 -4.55 -2.37 9.55
CA LEU A 67 -4.14 -3.63 8.94
C LEU A 67 -2.70 -3.55 8.42
N ALA A 68 -2.31 -2.44 7.78
CA ALA A 68 -0.95 -2.19 7.32
C ALA A 68 0.05 -2.27 8.47
N ARG A 69 -0.28 -1.67 9.62
CA ARG A 69 0.54 -1.75 10.83
C ARG A 69 0.71 -3.20 11.31
N ARG A 70 -0.37 -3.99 11.35
CA ARG A 70 -0.30 -5.42 11.74
C ARG A 70 0.57 -6.23 10.77
N LEU A 71 0.45 -5.97 9.46
CA LEU A 71 1.29 -6.63 8.45
C LEU A 71 2.78 -6.35 8.68
N LEU A 72 3.14 -5.11 8.99
CA LEU A 72 4.53 -4.72 9.27
C LEU A 72 5.06 -5.33 10.58
N ASP A 73 4.24 -5.33 11.63
CA ASP A 73 4.59 -5.96 12.91
C ASP A 73 4.87 -7.45 12.71
N ASP A 74 4.04 -8.15 11.95
CA ASP A 74 4.21 -9.58 11.68
C ASP A 74 5.39 -9.86 10.75
N ALA A 75 5.63 -9.03 9.74
CA ALA A 75 6.83 -9.15 8.89
C ALA A 75 8.11 -8.99 9.70
N SER A 76 8.13 -8.04 10.64
CA SER A 76 9.29 -7.77 11.49
C SER A 76 9.60 -8.92 12.44
N LYS A 77 8.57 -9.63 12.94
CA LYS A 77 8.71 -10.82 13.80
C LYS A 77 9.24 -12.05 13.06
N LYS A 78 9.11 -12.11 11.73
CA LYS A 78 9.57 -13.25 10.92
C LYS A 78 11.04 -13.15 10.50
N ILE A 79 11.72 -12.06 10.84
CA ILE A 79 13.13 -11.80 10.51
C ILE A 79 14.05 -12.03 11.72
N LEU A 80 13.50 -12.47 12.86
CA LEU A 80 14.22 -12.92 14.07
C LEU A 80 13.96 -14.42 14.30
#